data_AF-A0A059FE65-F1
#
_entry.id   AF-A0A059FE65-F1
#
_cell.length_a   1.000
_cell.length_b   1.000
_cell.length_c   1.000
_cell.angle_alpha   90.00
_cell.angle_beta   90.00
_cell.angle_gamma   90.00
#
_symmetry.space_group_name_H-M   'P 1'
#
loop_
_entity.id
_entity.type
_entity.pdbx_description
1 polymer ?
#
loop_
_entity_poly.entity_id
_entity_poly.type
_entity_poly.pdbx_seq_one_letter_code
_entity_poly.pdbx_strand_id
1 'polypeptide(L)'
;MDSQDSGWRGKFAGFALGLSIFAVLWFAVAALGTKFGVWDYGFGLGKMMGNVTAGYGRFVIGAAALASITAIVVSLVAAPRKRALMLSLGALLIIALVGFRWMGFQLNALRLPPIHEAQTDWSMPIQPSQALLDVRTAAKASNAVEDAPTVPQAPGIEKNWPGTGGRLVSELQEEAEYDPARQKSPKDALYPAIAPLIEPAVSYDMAYNAVLETVKAHGWEIVTADIESGRIEATHTSGWFGFKDDILFRIAPEGDGSRIDIRSISRVGLSDLGMNARRVGGLLTEIDGRLK
;
A
#
# COMPACT_ATOMS: atom_id res chain seq x y z
N MET A 1 -21.85 33.40 34.27
CA MET A 1 -21.65 32.52 33.09
C MET A 1 -22.84 31.59 33.04
N ASP A 2 -23.73 31.76 32.07
CA ASP A 2 -24.91 30.89 31.95
C ASP A 2 -24.48 29.46 31.69
N SER A 3 -25.07 28.53 32.44
CA SER A 3 -24.80 27.09 32.30
C SER A 3 -25.00 26.67 30.85
N GLN A 4 -23.96 26.13 30.22
CA GLN A 4 -24.04 25.51 28.89
C GLN A 4 -24.49 24.04 28.96
N ASP A 5 -25.14 23.67 30.06
CA ASP A 5 -25.69 22.33 30.25
C ASP A 5 -26.97 22.16 29.42
N SER A 6 -26.85 21.41 28.34
CA SER A 6 -27.97 21.03 27.46
C SER A 6 -28.63 19.71 27.88
N GLY A 7 -28.34 19.22 29.10
CA GLY A 7 -28.92 18.00 29.67
C GLY A 7 -28.64 16.77 28.82
N TRP A 8 -29.67 15.98 28.55
CA TRP A 8 -29.57 14.75 27.76
C TRP A 8 -29.02 14.98 26.35
N ARG A 9 -29.26 16.15 25.74
CA ARG A 9 -28.74 16.52 24.41
C ARG A 9 -27.22 16.65 24.42
N GLY A 10 -26.68 17.17 25.52
CA GLY A 10 -25.23 17.26 25.72
C GLY A 10 -24.58 15.90 25.90
N LYS A 11 -25.23 15.01 26.67
CA LYS A 11 -24.80 13.62 26.83
C LYS A 11 -24.83 12.87 25.50
N PHE A 12 -25.87 13.07 24.70
CA PHE A 12 -25.98 12.44 23.38
C PHE A 12 -24.92 12.96 22.39
N ALA A 13 -24.63 14.27 22.39
CA ALA A 13 -23.53 14.81 21.59
C ALA A 13 -22.15 14.28 22.04
N GLY A 14 -21.94 14.10 23.35
CA GLY A 14 -20.75 13.44 23.89
C GLY A 14 -20.65 11.97 23.47
N PHE A 15 -21.77 11.25 23.45
CA PHE A 15 -21.84 9.88 22.94
C PHE A 15 -21.48 9.81 21.45
N ALA A 16 -22.03 10.71 20.62
CA ALA A 16 -21.70 10.79 19.20
C ALA A 16 -20.19 11.05 18.99
N LEU A 17 -19.59 11.95 19.76
CA LEU A 17 -18.15 12.20 19.73
C LEU A 17 -17.35 10.95 20.13
N GLY A 18 -17.74 10.27 21.20
CA GLY A 18 -17.13 9.02 21.63
C GLY A 18 -17.18 7.94 20.54
N LEU A 19 -18.31 7.83 19.83
CA LEU A 19 -18.48 6.88 18.74
C LEU A 19 -17.58 7.21 17.53
N SER A 20 -17.40 8.49 17.19
CA SER A 20 -16.45 8.91 16.15
C SER A 20 -14.99 8.64 16.53
N ILE A 21 -14.61 8.82 17.79
CA ILE A 21 -13.27 8.46 18.30
C ILE A 21 -13.08 6.94 18.26
N PHE A 22 -14.10 6.18 18.68
CA PHE A 22 -14.09 4.72 18.58
C PHE A 22 -13.88 4.26 17.13
N ALA A 23 -14.48 4.93 16.14
CA ALA A 23 -14.25 4.61 14.74
C ALA A 23 -12.77 4.75 14.35
N VAL A 24 -12.06 5.81 14.79
CA VAL A 24 -10.62 5.95 14.56
C VAL A 24 -9.84 4.77 15.16
N LEU A 25 -10.14 4.43 16.42
CA LEU A 25 -9.49 3.32 17.12
C LEU A 25 -9.78 1.97 16.46
N TRP A 26 -10.99 1.76 15.95
CA TRP A 26 -11.36 0.53 15.25
C TRP A 26 -10.43 0.23 14.07
N PHE A 27 -10.19 1.22 13.19
CA PHE A 27 -9.30 1.05 12.05
C PHE A 27 -7.82 0.93 12.47
N ALA A 28 -7.39 1.68 13.49
CA ALA A 28 -6.03 1.56 14.02
C ALA A 28 -5.76 0.17 14.62
N VAL A 29 -6.70 -0.34 15.42
CA VAL A 29 -6.63 -1.68 16.00
C VAL A 29 -6.63 -2.72 14.89
N ALA A 30 -7.49 -2.63 13.88
CA ALA A 30 -7.52 -3.54 12.74
C ALA A 30 -6.14 -3.67 12.05
N ALA A 31 -5.48 -2.54 11.79
CA ALA A 31 -4.15 -2.50 11.18
C ALA A 31 -3.06 -3.06 12.11
N LEU A 32 -2.98 -2.56 13.35
CA LEU A 32 -1.95 -2.98 14.31
C LEU A 32 -2.10 -4.45 14.72
N GLY A 33 -3.34 -4.95 14.86
CA GLY A 33 -3.59 -6.36 15.12
C GLY A 33 -3.13 -7.26 13.97
N THR A 34 -3.20 -6.77 12.72
CA THR A 34 -2.60 -7.47 11.56
C THR A 34 -1.08 -7.48 11.68
N LYS A 35 -0.47 -6.32 11.97
CA LYS A 35 0.98 -6.18 12.09
C LYS A 35 1.58 -7.08 13.18
N PHE A 36 0.93 -7.15 14.34
CA PHE A 36 1.41 -7.92 15.48
C PHE A 36 0.89 -9.37 15.50
N GLY A 37 0.19 -9.81 14.45
CA GLY A 37 -0.27 -11.20 14.32
C GLY A 37 -1.38 -11.60 15.31
N VAL A 38 -2.11 -10.63 15.88
CA VAL A 38 -3.32 -10.91 16.67
C VAL A 38 -4.40 -11.54 15.79
N TRP A 39 -4.43 -11.16 14.51
CA TRP A 39 -5.23 -11.77 13.45
C TRP A 39 -4.53 -11.66 12.09
N ASP A 40 -4.98 -12.46 11.13
CA ASP A 40 -4.49 -12.39 9.74
C ASP A 40 -5.01 -11.16 8.99
N TYR A 41 -4.36 -10.84 7.87
CA TYR A 41 -4.73 -9.68 7.06
C TYR A 41 -6.13 -9.77 6.44
N GLY A 42 -6.62 -10.98 6.14
CA GLY A 42 -7.97 -11.21 5.65
C GLY A 42 -9.01 -10.84 6.70
N PHE A 43 -8.75 -11.09 7.97
CA PHE A 43 -9.58 -10.61 9.06
C PHE A 43 -9.42 -9.09 9.30
N GLY A 44 -8.20 -8.59 9.49
CA GLY A 44 -7.95 -7.19 9.80
C GLY A 44 -8.35 -6.24 8.68
N LEU A 45 -7.71 -6.37 7.51
CA LEU A 45 -7.99 -5.52 6.35
C LEU A 45 -9.33 -5.90 5.68
N GLY A 46 -9.61 -7.20 5.54
CA GLY A 46 -10.80 -7.66 4.84
C GLY A 46 -12.11 -7.56 5.63
N LYS A 47 -12.16 -8.03 6.88
CA LYS A 47 -13.40 -8.04 7.69
C LYS A 47 -13.55 -6.80 8.56
N MET A 48 -12.52 -6.38 9.30
CA MET A 48 -12.65 -5.23 10.20
C MET A 48 -12.68 -3.91 9.44
N MET A 49 -11.71 -3.67 8.55
CA MET A 49 -11.69 -2.45 7.73
C MET A 49 -12.70 -2.54 6.58
N GLY A 50 -12.61 -3.59 5.78
CA GLY A 50 -13.57 -3.89 4.72
C GLY A 50 -13.66 -2.84 3.62
N ASN A 51 -14.67 -3.01 2.77
CA ASN A 51 -15.01 -2.11 1.68
C ASN A 51 -16.50 -1.71 1.74
N VAL A 52 -16.97 -0.97 0.74
CA VAL A 52 -18.36 -0.49 0.69
C VAL A 52 -19.40 -1.62 0.65
N THR A 53 -19.04 -2.79 0.15
CA THR A 53 -19.92 -3.97 0.01
C THR A 53 -19.72 -5.05 1.07
N ALA A 54 -18.60 -5.06 1.80
CA ALA A 54 -18.26 -6.13 2.74
C ALA A 54 -17.44 -5.61 3.94
N GLY A 55 -17.53 -6.31 5.06
CA GLY A 55 -16.81 -5.97 6.30
C GLY A 55 -17.56 -4.99 7.20
N TYR A 56 -16.97 -4.73 8.37
CA TYR A 56 -17.59 -4.02 9.48
C TYR A 56 -17.32 -2.52 9.48
N GLY A 57 -16.23 -2.06 8.83
CA GLY A 57 -15.85 -0.64 8.82
C GLY A 57 -16.94 0.29 8.31
N ARG A 58 -17.72 -0.13 7.30
CA ARG A 58 -18.87 0.64 6.79
C ARG A 58 -19.97 0.85 7.84
N PHE A 59 -20.20 -0.12 8.73
CA PHE A 59 -21.20 -0.03 9.79
C PHE A 59 -20.70 0.87 10.92
N VAL A 60 -19.41 0.77 11.25
CA VAL A 60 -18.76 1.65 12.23
C VAL A 60 -18.84 3.11 11.77
N ILE A 61 -18.48 3.38 10.50
CA ILE A 61 -18.57 4.72 9.91
C ILE A 61 -20.02 5.20 9.86
N GLY A 62 -20.94 4.37 9.35
CA GLY A 62 -22.35 4.71 9.20
C GLY A 62 -23.04 5.03 10.53
N ALA A 63 -22.80 4.22 11.57
CA ALA A 63 -23.36 4.45 12.90
C ALA A 63 -22.85 5.74 13.53
N ALA A 64 -21.53 6.01 13.46
CA ALA A 64 -20.94 7.25 13.95
C ALA A 64 -21.43 8.49 13.18
N ALA A 65 -21.57 8.39 11.86
CA ALA A 65 -22.10 9.47 11.02
C ALA A 65 -23.57 9.77 11.36
N LEU A 66 -24.41 8.73 11.46
CA LEU A 66 -25.81 8.88 11.85
C LEU A 66 -25.93 9.52 13.24
N ALA A 67 -25.21 9.01 14.24
CA ALA A 67 -25.21 9.58 15.58
C ALA A 67 -24.77 11.05 15.60
N SER A 68 -23.74 11.41 14.82
CA SER A 68 -23.24 12.79 14.70
C SER A 68 -24.28 13.72 14.08
N ILE A 69 -24.91 13.32 12.97
CA ILE A 69 -25.96 14.11 12.30
C ILE A 69 -27.18 14.27 13.20
N THR A 70 -27.65 13.19 13.84
CA THR A 70 -28.75 13.26 14.80
C THR A 70 -28.40 14.17 15.97
N ALA A 71 -27.16 14.11 16.48
CA ALA A 71 -26.72 14.97 17.57
C ALA A 71 -26.69 16.46 17.18
N ILE A 72 -26.35 16.79 15.94
CA ILE A 72 -26.47 18.16 15.41
C ILE A 72 -27.94 18.61 15.45
N VAL A 73 -28.86 17.84 14.85
CA VAL A 73 -30.29 18.18 14.83
C VAL A 73 -30.83 18.38 16.24
N VAL A 74 -30.60 17.42 17.13
CA VAL A 74 -31.03 17.47 18.53
C VAL A 74 -30.42 18.66 19.28
N SER A 75 -29.17 19.02 19.01
CA SER A 75 -28.52 20.16 19.66
C SER A 75 -29.20 21.50 19.36
N LEU A 76 -29.84 21.63 18.19
CA LEU A 76 -30.48 22.87 17.73
C LEU A 76 -31.89 23.08 18.31
N VAL A 77 -32.55 22.01 18.78
CA VAL A 77 -33.95 22.04 19.25
C VAL A 77 -34.21 23.05 20.37
N ALA A 78 -33.29 23.18 21.34
CA ALA A 78 -33.51 24.06 22.50
C ALA A 78 -32.21 24.73 23.01
N ALA A 79 -32.34 25.89 23.65
CA ALA A 79 -31.23 26.48 24.42
C ALA A 79 -30.97 25.69 25.72
N PRO A 80 -29.74 25.68 26.25
CA PRO A 80 -28.49 26.14 25.64
C PRO A 80 -28.01 25.20 24.52
N ARG A 81 -27.40 25.76 23.45
CA ARG A 81 -27.03 25.03 22.22
C ARG A 81 -25.53 24.83 22.03
N LYS A 82 -24.71 25.78 22.49
CA LYS A 82 -23.30 25.94 22.08
C LYS A 82 -22.46 24.67 22.33
N ARG A 83 -22.47 24.14 23.55
CA ARG A 83 -21.65 22.97 23.91
C ARG A 83 -22.06 21.72 23.14
N ALA A 84 -23.35 21.38 23.12
CA ALA A 84 -23.84 20.21 22.39
C ALA A 84 -23.54 20.32 20.89
N LEU A 85 -23.72 21.50 20.30
CA LEU A 85 -23.43 21.72 18.89
C LEU A 85 -21.92 21.61 18.60
N MET A 86 -21.04 22.14 19.44
CA MET A 86 -19.59 21.99 19.26
C MET A 86 -19.15 20.52 19.31
N LEU A 87 -19.68 19.75 20.27
CA LEU A 87 -19.36 18.32 20.39
C LEU A 87 -19.86 17.53 19.17
N SER A 88 -21.07 17.80 18.69
CA SER A 88 -21.64 17.09 17.54
C SER A 88 -20.97 17.48 16.22
N LEU A 89 -20.56 18.73 16.06
CA LEU A 89 -19.73 19.16 14.93
C LEU A 89 -18.33 18.54 14.96
N GLY A 90 -17.70 18.45 16.13
CA GLY A 90 -16.43 17.73 16.29
C GLY A 90 -16.57 16.24 15.95
N ALA A 91 -17.66 15.61 16.41
CA ALA A 91 -17.97 14.22 16.07
C ALA A 91 -18.13 14.02 14.55
N LEU A 92 -18.88 14.92 13.89
CA LEU A 92 -19.09 14.89 12.45
C LEU A 92 -17.78 15.10 11.68
N LEU A 93 -16.94 16.04 12.11
CA LEU A 93 -15.65 16.30 11.47
C LEU A 93 -14.75 15.05 11.51
N ILE A 94 -14.62 14.41 12.67
CA ILE A 94 -13.80 13.20 12.82
C ILE A 94 -14.31 12.09 11.91
N ILE A 95 -15.62 11.81 11.94
CA ILE A 95 -16.16 10.70 11.15
C ILE A 95 -16.19 11.00 9.65
N ALA A 96 -16.35 12.26 9.26
CA ALA A 96 -16.19 12.68 7.88
C ALA A 96 -14.75 12.43 7.40
N LEU A 97 -13.73 12.82 8.18
CA LEU A 97 -12.33 12.56 7.83
C LEU A 97 -12.02 11.07 7.72
N VAL A 98 -12.49 10.25 8.66
CA VAL A 98 -12.34 8.78 8.60
C VAL A 98 -13.05 8.22 7.36
N GLY A 99 -14.30 8.61 7.14
CA GLY A 99 -15.11 8.16 6.01
C GLY A 99 -14.51 8.54 4.66
N PHE A 100 -14.06 9.78 4.48
CA PHE A 100 -13.39 10.25 3.27
C PHE A 100 -12.05 9.57 3.05
N ARG A 101 -11.25 9.35 4.11
CA ARG A 101 -9.96 8.65 4.00
C ARG A 101 -10.13 7.18 3.61
N TRP A 102 -11.15 6.52 4.16
CA TRP A 102 -11.49 5.14 3.83
C TRP A 102 -12.04 5.04 2.40
N MET A 103 -12.99 5.91 2.01
CA MET A 103 -13.51 5.96 0.65
C MET A 103 -12.40 6.26 -0.37
N GLY A 104 -11.53 7.24 -0.10
CA GLY A 104 -10.40 7.57 -0.96
C GLY A 104 -9.42 6.40 -1.13
N PHE A 105 -9.19 5.63 -0.07
CA PHE A 105 -8.43 4.37 -0.16
C PHE A 105 -9.12 3.35 -1.08
N GLN A 106 -10.44 3.17 -0.95
CA GLN A 106 -11.20 2.25 -1.82
C GLN A 106 -11.16 2.67 -3.29
N LEU A 107 -11.40 3.95 -3.58
CA LEU A 107 -11.35 4.47 -4.95
C LEU A 107 -9.94 4.34 -5.55
N ASN A 108 -8.90 4.58 -4.74
CA ASN A 108 -7.52 4.38 -5.16
C ASN A 108 -7.21 2.91 -5.44
N ALA A 109 -7.77 1.96 -4.68
CA ALA A 109 -7.55 0.55 -4.92
C ALA A 109 -8.20 0.05 -6.23
N LEU A 110 -9.38 0.57 -6.56
CA LEU A 110 -10.11 0.18 -7.77
C LEU A 110 -9.50 0.75 -9.06
N ARG A 111 -8.81 1.89 -9.00
CA ARG A 111 -8.18 2.49 -10.19
C ARG A 111 -6.85 1.83 -10.58
N LEU A 112 -6.22 1.11 -9.67
CA LEU A 112 -4.90 0.49 -9.89
C LEU A 112 -5.07 -0.95 -10.34
N PRO A 113 -4.24 -1.46 -11.26
CA PRO A 113 -4.33 -2.85 -11.67
C PRO A 113 -4.04 -3.78 -10.47
N PRO A 114 -4.62 -4.99 -10.45
CA PRO A 114 -4.51 -5.92 -9.34
C PRO A 114 -3.21 -6.72 -9.41
N ILE A 115 -2.08 -6.01 -9.46
CA ILE A 115 -0.74 -6.60 -9.45
C ILE A 115 -0.06 -6.33 -8.10
N HIS A 116 0.80 -7.25 -7.69
CA HIS A 116 1.52 -7.21 -6.42
C HIS A 116 3.03 -7.39 -6.60
N GLU A 117 3.50 -7.14 -7.83
CA GLU A 117 4.90 -7.17 -8.17
C GLU A 117 5.17 -6.25 -9.35
N ALA A 118 6.40 -5.77 -9.42
CA ALA A 118 6.89 -5.00 -10.55
C ALA A 118 8.38 -5.32 -10.76
N GLN A 119 8.84 -5.31 -12.01
CA GLN A 119 10.26 -5.40 -12.33
C GLN A 119 10.65 -4.60 -13.55
N THR A 120 11.95 -4.33 -13.65
CA THR A 120 12.57 -3.56 -14.73
C THR A 120 12.61 -4.30 -16.06
N ASP A 121 12.72 -5.64 -16.07
CA ASP A 121 12.79 -6.43 -17.30
C ASP A 121 12.10 -7.80 -17.16
N TRP A 122 10.90 -7.89 -17.75
CA TRP A 122 10.12 -9.13 -17.81
C TRP A 122 10.62 -10.14 -18.86
N SER A 123 11.51 -9.76 -19.78
CA SER A 123 12.14 -10.71 -20.72
C SER A 123 13.24 -11.53 -20.06
N MET A 124 13.80 -11.02 -18.95
CA MET A 124 14.79 -11.70 -18.12
C MET A 124 14.40 -11.66 -16.63
N PRO A 125 13.33 -12.36 -16.19
CA PRO A 125 12.83 -12.26 -14.82
C PRO A 125 13.88 -12.57 -13.75
N ILE A 126 13.95 -11.75 -12.71
CA ILE A 126 14.84 -12.01 -11.57
C ILE A 126 14.24 -13.14 -10.72
N GLN A 127 14.97 -14.25 -10.59
CA GLN A 127 14.63 -15.38 -9.72
C GLN A 127 15.18 -15.18 -8.31
N PRO A 128 14.44 -15.56 -7.25
CA PRO A 128 14.93 -15.52 -5.87
C PRO A 128 15.98 -16.59 -5.60
N SER A 129 16.90 -16.32 -4.67
CA SER A 129 17.77 -17.34 -4.10
C SER A 129 16.97 -18.36 -3.27
N GLN A 130 17.59 -19.51 -3.00
CA GLN A 130 17.01 -20.48 -2.08
C GLN A 130 16.80 -19.89 -0.67
N ALA A 131 17.73 -19.06 -0.19
CA ALA A 131 17.61 -18.40 1.11
C ALA A 131 16.35 -17.52 1.18
N LEU A 132 16.05 -16.76 0.12
CA LEU A 132 14.84 -15.96 0.05
C LEU A 132 13.57 -16.82 -0.02
N LEU A 133 13.59 -17.92 -0.78
CA LEU A 133 12.48 -18.87 -0.81
C LEU A 133 12.21 -19.51 0.56
N ASP A 134 13.26 -19.83 1.31
CA ASP A 134 13.15 -20.38 2.67
C ASP A 134 12.55 -19.35 3.63
N VAL A 135 12.98 -18.09 3.56
CA VAL A 135 12.42 -16.98 4.34
C VAL A 135 10.95 -16.73 3.98
N ARG A 136 10.57 -16.84 2.70
CA ARG A 136 9.17 -16.72 2.25
C ARG A 136 8.30 -17.87 2.79
N THR A 137 8.83 -19.09 2.75
CA THR A 137 8.17 -20.29 3.28
C THR A 137 7.94 -20.17 4.79
N ALA A 138 8.98 -19.79 5.54
CA ALA A 138 8.89 -19.57 6.98
C ALA A 138 7.87 -18.48 7.35
N ALA A 139 7.77 -17.44 6.52
CA ALA A 139 6.79 -16.36 6.69
C ALA A 139 5.38 -16.69 6.15
N LYS A 140 5.17 -17.88 5.59
CA LYS A 140 3.89 -18.29 4.98
C LYS A 140 3.41 -17.31 3.91
N ALA A 141 4.32 -16.86 3.04
CA ALA A 141 3.96 -16.03 1.90
C ALA A 141 2.90 -16.74 1.05
N SER A 142 1.82 -16.04 0.71
CA SER A 142 0.73 -16.58 -0.12
C SER A 142 0.99 -16.41 -1.61
N ASN A 143 1.75 -15.39 -1.98
CA ASN A 143 2.06 -15.11 -3.37
C ASN A 143 3.26 -15.96 -3.80
N ALA A 144 3.14 -16.66 -4.92
CA ALA A 144 4.27 -17.36 -5.53
C ALA A 144 5.23 -16.35 -6.19
N VAL A 145 6.43 -16.82 -6.54
CA VAL A 145 7.32 -16.08 -7.45
C VAL A 145 7.35 -16.87 -8.75
N GLU A 146 6.85 -16.27 -9.82
CA GLU A 146 6.70 -16.89 -11.13
C GLU A 146 7.48 -16.09 -12.18
N ASP A 147 7.87 -16.74 -13.28
CA ASP A 147 8.58 -16.07 -14.38
C ASP A 147 7.65 -15.12 -15.15
N ALA A 148 6.41 -15.59 -15.39
CA ALA A 148 5.37 -14.89 -16.14
C ALA A 148 4.05 -14.94 -15.36
N PRO A 149 3.95 -14.19 -14.25
CA PRO A 149 2.78 -14.21 -13.39
C PRO A 149 1.56 -13.62 -14.09
N THR A 150 0.39 -14.16 -13.76
CA THR A 150 -0.90 -13.70 -14.30
C THR A 150 -1.85 -13.29 -13.18
N VAL A 151 -2.78 -12.38 -13.49
CA VAL A 151 -3.88 -12.11 -12.57
C VAL A 151 -4.79 -13.33 -12.52
N PRO A 152 -5.13 -13.87 -11.33
CA PRO A 152 -6.00 -15.02 -11.22
C PRO A 152 -7.36 -14.79 -11.89
N GLN A 153 -7.96 -15.84 -12.44
CA GLN A 153 -9.32 -15.78 -12.97
C GLN A 153 -10.31 -16.14 -11.87
N ALA A 154 -10.86 -15.14 -11.18
CA ALA A 154 -11.86 -15.35 -10.14
C ALA A 154 -13.04 -14.35 -10.26
N PRO A 155 -14.26 -14.68 -9.80
CA PRO A 155 -15.42 -13.80 -9.93
C PRO A 155 -15.24 -12.41 -9.31
N GLY A 156 -14.43 -12.31 -8.23
CA GLY A 156 -14.12 -11.03 -7.59
C GLY A 156 -13.21 -10.13 -8.43
N ILE A 157 -12.44 -10.69 -9.37
CA ILE A 157 -11.52 -9.96 -10.24
C ILE A 157 -12.31 -9.20 -11.28
N GLU A 158 -13.15 -9.88 -12.05
CA GLU A 158 -13.93 -9.22 -13.10
C GLU A 158 -14.85 -8.12 -12.54
N LYS A 159 -15.37 -8.30 -11.31
CA LYS A 159 -16.16 -7.27 -10.64
C LYS A 159 -15.36 -6.01 -10.29
N ASN A 160 -14.13 -6.17 -9.80
CA ASN A 160 -13.35 -5.06 -9.24
C ASN A 160 -12.34 -4.47 -10.25
N TRP A 161 -11.85 -5.30 -11.17
CA TRP A 161 -10.87 -5.00 -12.22
C TRP A 161 -11.29 -5.70 -13.52
N PRO A 162 -12.34 -5.21 -14.19
CA PRO A 162 -12.88 -5.82 -15.41
C PRO A 162 -11.80 -6.03 -16.49
N GLY A 163 -11.79 -7.20 -17.11
CA GLY A 163 -10.87 -7.53 -18.20
C GLY A 163 -9.41 -7.78 -17.79
N THR A 164 -9.08 -7.83 -16.50
CA THR A 164 -7.71 -8.11 -16.05
C THR A 164 -7.42 -9.59 -15.81
N GLY A 165 -8.45 -10.42 -15.59
CA GLY A 165 -8.28 -11.83 -15.26
C GLY A 165 -7.58 -12.63 -16.37
N GLY A 166 -6.51 -13.34 -16.01
CA GLY A 166 -5.67 -14.14 -16.91
C GLY A 166 -4.64 -13.33 -17.70
N ARG A 167 -4.62 -12.00 -17.57
CA ARG A 167 -3.59 -11.17 -18.21
C ARG A 167 -2.27 -11.28 -17.50
N LEU A 168 -1.18 -11.11 -18.24
CA LEU A 168 0.16 -11.08 -17.70
C LEU A 168 0.34 -9.83 -16.83
N VAL A 169 1.03 -9.99 -15.70
CA VAL A 169 1.41 -8.88 -14.84
C VAL A 169 2.29 -7.89 -15.59
N SER A 170 3.17 -8.37 -16.48
CA SER A 170 4.02 -7.53 -17.32
C SER A 170 3.23 -6.57 -18.21
N GLU A 171 2.17 -7.06 -18.87
CA GLU A 171 1.29 -6.23 -19.70
C GLU A 171 0.58 -5.17 -18.87
N LEU A 172 0.05 -5.55 -17.70
CA LEU A 172 -0.66 -4.63 -16.81
C LEU A 172 0.27 -3.59 -16.18
N GLN A 173 1.53 -3.97 -15.93
CA GLN A 173 2.56 -3.04 -15.49
C GLN A 173 2.82 -2.01 -16.60
N GLU A 174 3.16 -2.45 -17.81
CA GLU A 174 3.45 -1.58 -18.96
C GLU A 174 2.29 -0.62 -19.28
N GLU A 175 1.05 -1.10 -19.25
CA GLU A 175 -0.13 -0.25 -19.47
C GLU A 175 -0.33 0.84 -18.41
N ALA A 176 0.11 0.57 -17.18
CA ALA A 176 -0.03 1.49 -16.06
C ALA A 176 1.13 2.49 -15.95
N GLU A 177 2.26 2.21 -16.60
CA GLU A 177 3.43 3.08 -16.67
C GLU A 177 3.20 4.35 -17.49
N TYR A 178 4.18 5.26 -17.43
CA TYR A 178 4.13 6.49 -18.21
C TYR A 178 4.46 6.23 -19.69
N ASP A 179 3.48 6.50 -20.56
CA ASP A 179 3.64 6.51 -22.01
C ASP A 179 3.36 7.94 -22.53
N PRO A 180 4.37 8.66 -23.04
CA PRO A 180 4.20 10.01 -23.57
C PRO A 180 3.28 10.07 -24.81
N ALA A 181 3.03 8.95 -25.49
CA ALA A 181 2.05 8.88 -26.58
C ALA A 181 0.59 8.83 -26.07
N ARG A 182 0.38 8.37 -24.82
CA ARG A 182 -0.97 8.22 -24.21
C ARG A 182 -1.27 9.29 -23.16
N GLN A 183 -0.25 9.83 -22.48
CA GLN A 183 -0.42 10.69 -21.31
C GLN A 183 0.32 12.03 -21.47
N LYS A 184 -0.28 13.11 -20.92
CA LYS A 184 0.26 14.48 -21.03
C LYS A 184 1.46 14.72 -20.12
N SER A 185 1.52 14.06 -18.97
CA SER A 185 2.65 14.15 -18.07
C SER A 185 2.86 12.85 -17.28
N PRO A 186 4.07 12.61 -16.73
CA PRO A 186 4.33 11.48 -15.84
C PRO A 186 3.43 11.42 -14.60
N LYS A 187 2.85 12.54 -14.18
CA LYS A 187 1.94 12.59 -13.02
C LYS A 187 0.57 11.99 -13.32
N ASP A 188 0.24 11.83 -14.60
CA ASP A 188 -1.03 11.26 -15.05
C ASP A 188 -0.96 9.74 -15.17
N ALA A 189 0.24 9.16 -15.09
CA ALA A 189 0.47 7.72 -15.07
C ALA A 189 0.16 7.12 -13.69
N LEU A 190 -0.25 5.85 -13.67
CA LEU A 190 -0.50 5.14 -12.42
C LEU A 190 0.81 4.69 -11.77
N TYR A 191 1.78 4.31 -12.61
CA TYR A 191 3.13 3.89 -12.23
C TYR A 191 4.21 4.78 -12.87
N PRO A 192 5.36 4.94 -12.21
CA PRO A 192 6.54 5.49 -12.88
C PRO A 192 6.96 4.56 -14.02
N ALA A 193 7.48 5.11 -15.12
CA ALA A 193 8.15 4.30 -16.12
C ALA A 193 9.37 3.61 -15.48
N ILE A 194 9.46 2.28 -15.61
CA ILE A 194 10.54 1.49 -15.01
C ILE A 194 11.22 0.63 -16.07
N ALA A 195 12.53 0.77 -16.15
CA ALA A 195 13.39 0.05 -17.07
C ALA A 195 14.71 -0.26 -16.36
N PRO A 196 15.53 -1.19 -16.88
CA PRO A 196 16.84 -1.46 -16.33
C PRO A 196 17.68 -0.19 -16.32
N LEU A 197 18.43 0.03 -15.24
CA LEU A 197 19.37 1.13 -15.19
C LEU A 197 20.67 0.68 -15.86
N ILE A 198 20.99 1.30 -16.99
CA ILE A 198 22.22 1.08 -17.75
C ILE A 198 23.16 2.24 -17.49
N GLU A 199 24.32 1.96 -16.90
CA GLU A 199 25.28 2.97 -16.45
C GLU A 199 26.62 2.79 -17.20
N PRO A 200 26.83 3.54 -18.29
CA PRO A 200 28.08 3.50 -19.05
C PRO A 200 29.26 3.91 -18.18
N ALA A 201 30.41 3.26 -18.37
CA ALA A 201 31.64 3.52 -17.62
C ALA A 201 31.57 3.36 -16.09
N VAL A 202 30.44 2.89 -15.54
CA VAL A 202 30.34 2.46 -14.14
C VAL A 202 30.69 0.98 -14.06
N SER A 203 31.78 0.67 -13.37
CA SER A 203 32.19 -0.72 -13.16
C SER A 203 31.17 -1.51 -12.36
N TYR A 204 31.15 -2.82 -12.60
CA TYR A 204 30.34 -3.77 -11.87
C TYR A 204 30.46 -3.62 -10.33
N ASP A 205 31.67 -3.50 -9.80
CA ASP A 205 31.91 -3.34 -8.36
C ASP A 205 31.33 -2.04 -7.81
N MET A 206 31.42 -0.93 -8.56
CA MET A 206 30.83 0.34 -8.14
C MET A 206 29.30 0.27 -8.13
N ALA A 207 28.70 -0.30 -9.17
CA ALA A 207 27.25 -0.52 -9.23
C ALA A 207 26.77 -1.41 -8.09
N TYR A 208 27.43 -2.55 -7.86
CA TYR A 208 27.09 -3.46 -6.78
C TYR A 208 27.13 -2.76 -5.40
N ASN A 209 28.21 -2.02 -5.13
CA ASN A 209 28.35 -1.30 -3.87
C ASN A 209 27.31 -0.18 -3.72
N ALA A 210 26.97 0.54 -4.80
CA ALA A 210 25.93 1.57 -4.76
C ALA A 210 24.54 0.98 -4.43
N VAL A 211 24.20 -0.16 -5.01
CA VAL A 211 22.97 -0.89 -4.67
C VAL A 211 22.99 -1.37 -3.22
N LEU A 212 24.09 -1.98 -2.78
CA LEU A 212 24.22 -2.48 -1.41
C LEU A 212 24.10 -1.36 -0.37
N GLU A 213 24.76 -0.23 -0.58
CA GLU A 213 24.67 0.92 0.32
C GLU A 213 23.28 1.57 0.31
N THR A 214 22.59 1.55 -0.84
CA THR A 214 21.17 1.96 -0.92
C THR A 214 20.32 1.07 -0.02
N VAL A 215 20.42 -0.25 -0.16
CA VAL A 215 19.64 -1.21 0.64
C VAL A 215 19.93 -1.04 2.15
N LYS A 216 21.20 -0.85 2.52
CA LYS A 216 21.60 -0.60 3.92
C LYS A 216 21.03 0.73 4.45
N ALA A 217 21.04 1.79 3.66
CA ALA A 217 20.50 3.09 4.06
C ALA A 217 19.00 3.06 4.36
N HIS A 218 18.25 2.17 3.69
CA HIS A 218 16.84 1.91 3.99
C HIS A 218 16.61 1.10 5.27
N GLY A 219 17.66 0.48 5.83
CA GLY A 219 17.55 -0.38 7.02
C GLY A 219 16.74 -1.66 6.78
N TRP A 220 16.69 -2.14 5.53
CA TRP A 220 15.98 -3.37 5.19
C TRP A 220 16.75 -4.61 5.66
N GLU A 221 16.00 -5.69 5.91
CA GLU A 221 16.57 -6.99 6.25
C GLU A 221 17.19 -7.60 4.99
N ILE A 222 18.52 -7.62 4.90
CA ILE A 222 19.24 -8.26 3.79
C ILE A 222 19.20 -9.77 4.00
N VAL A 223 18.66 -10.49 3.02
CA VAL A 223 18.59 -11.96 2.99
C VAL A 223 19.82 -12.53 2.29
N THR A 224 20.19 -11.94 1.16
CA THR A 224 21.34 -12.34 0.35
C THR A 224 22.08 -11.11 -0.12
N ALA A 225 23.40 -11.11 -0.03
CA ALA A 225 24.28 -10.16 -0.71
C ALA A 225 25.49 -10.92 -1.20
N ASP A 226 25.48 -11.25 -2.50
CA ASP A 226 26.52 -12.02 -3.16
C ASP A 226 27.09 -11.23 -4.35
N ILE A 227 28.33 -10.77 -4.18
CA ILE A 227 29.04 -9.99 -5.20
C ILE A 227 29.52 -10.85 -6.35
N GLU A 228 29.67 -12.17 -6.20
CA GLU A 228 30.13 -13.01 -7.30
C GLU A 228 29.03 -13.21 -8.35
N SER A 229 27.77 -13.33 -7.91
CA SER A 229 26.61 -13.47 -8.80
C SER A 229 25.84 -12.18 -9.09
N GLY A 230 26.25 -11.05 -8.49
CA GLY A 230 25.61 -9.74 -8.68
C GLY A 230 24.23 -9.65 -8.05
N ARG A 231 24.02 -10.41 -6.96
CA ARG A 231 22.72 -10.58 -6.33
C ARG A 231 22.66 -9.85 -5.01
N ILE A 232 21.61 -9.05 -4.84
CA ILE A 232 21.22 -8.50 -3.54
C ILE A 232 19.73 -8.73 -3.36
N GLU A 233 19.33 -9.24 -2.20
CA GLU A 233 17.94 -9.54 -1.87
C GLU A 233 17.65 -9.03 -0.47
N ALA A 234 16.56 -8.28 -0.32
CA ALA A 234 16.17 -7.69 0.94
C ALA A 234 14.65 -7.74 1.15
N THR A 235 14.23 -7.60 2.40
CA THR A 235 12.82 -7.54 2.77
C THR A 235 12.46 -6.18 3.37
N HIS A 236 11.50 -5.51 2.72
CA HIS A 236 10.83 -4.33 3.25
C HIS A 236 9.61 -4.74 4.08
N THR A 237 9.39 -4.10 5.24
CA THR A 237 8.19 -4.33 6.07
C THR A 237 7.39 -3.04 6.23
N SER A 238 6.10 -3.08 5.91
CA SER A 238 5.22 -1.90 5.98
C SER A 238 4.92 -1.47 7.43
N GLY A 239 4.89 -0.16 7.65
CA GLY A 239 4.81 0.41 9.01
C GLY A 239 3.53 0.08 9.78
N TRP A 240 2.36 0.15 9.13
CA TRP A 240 1.05 -0.03 9.80
C TRP A 240 0.55 -1.47 9.80
N PHE A 241 0.82 -2.22 8.73
CA PHE A 241 0.25 -3.56 8.53
C PHE A 241 1.26 -4.69 8.72
N GLY A 242 2.56 -4.40 8.74
CA GLY A 242 3.59 -5.44 8.82
C GLY A 242 3.68 -6.31 7.56
N PHE A 243 3.10 -5.86 6.44
CA PHE A 243 3.24 -6.56 5.16
C PHE A 243 4.68 -6.55 4.69
N LYS A 244 5.14 -7.70 4.21
CA LYS A 244 6.49 -7.90 3.73
C LYS A 244 6.51 -7.91 2.20
N ASP A 245 7.43 -7.14 1.63
CA ASP A 245 7.76 -7.15 0.21
C ASP A 245 9.22 -7.54 0.06
N ASP A 246 9.51 -8.45 -0.88
CA ASP A 246 10.86 -8.88 -1.20
C ASP A 246 11.37 -8.07 -2.40
N ILE A 247 12.55 -7.47 -2.24
CA ILE A 247 13.21 -6.67 -3.27
C ILE A 247 14.47 -7.41 -3.70
N LEU A 248 14.52 -7.73 -4.99
CA LEU A 248 15.59 -8.47 -5.63
C LEU A 248 16.30 -7.53 -6.59
N PHE A 249 17.62 -7.51 -6.52
CA PHE A 249 18.49 -6.76 -7.40
C PHE A 249 19.38 -7.74 -8.16
N ARG A 250 19.55 -7.49 -9.45
CA ARG A 250 20.55 -8.16 -10.29
C ARG A 250 21.46 -7.08 -10.88
N ILE A 251 22.75 -7.23 -10.64
CA ILE A 251 23.81 -6.38 -11.19
C ILE A 251 24.60 -7.25 -12.17
N ALA A 252 24.87 -6.75 -13.36
CA ALA A 252 25.65 -7.45 -14.37
C ALA A 252 26.54 -6.47 -15.15
N PRO A 253 27.69 -6.92 -15.68
CA PRO A 253 28.43 -6.15 -16.67
C PRO A 253 27.58 -5.92 -17.93
N GLU A 254 27.59 -4.70 -18.49
CA GLU A 254 26.96 -4.40 -19.78
C GLU A 254 27.83 -3.43 -20.58
N GLY A 255 28.40 -3.92 -21.69
CA GLY A 255 29.37 -3.15 -22.47
C GLY A 255 30.62 -2.79 -21.65
N ASP A 256 30.93 -1.49 -21.59
CA ASP A 256 32.00 -0.91 -20.78
C ASP A 256 31.54 -0.46 -19.38
N GLY A 257 30.28 -0.72 -19.05
CA GLY A 257 29.63 -0.30 -17.82
C GLY A 257 28.90 -1.44 -17.12
N SER A 258 27.77 -1.11 -16.51
CA SER A 258 26.96 -2.04 -15.73
C SER A 258 25.47 -1.85 -15.96
N ARG A 259 24.73 -2.93 -15.72
CA ARG A 259 23.28 -3.02 -15.73
C ARG A 259 22.79 -3.34 -14.34
N ILE A 260 21.75 -2.63 -13.90
CA ILE A 260 21.04 -2.90 -12.65
C ILE A 260 19.56 -3.15 -12.96
N ASP A 261 19.10 -4.35 -12.65
CA ASP A 261 17.69 -4.72 -12.67
C ASP A 261 17.15 -4.80 -11.25
N ILE A 262 15.87 -4.46 -11.08
CA ILE A 262 15.17 -4.52 -9.79
C ILE A 262 13.82 -5.20 -9.99
N ARG A 263 13.48 -6.12 -9.09
CA ARG A 263 12.15 -6.72 -8.95
C ARG A 263 11.68 -6.54 -7.50
N SER A 264 10.42 -6.18 -7.32
CA SER A 264 9.81 -6.02 -5.99
C SER A 264 8.50 -6.79 -5.94
N ILE A 265 8.32 -7.67 -4.96
CA ILE A 265 7.23 -8.66 -4.90
C ILE A 265 6.61 -8.69 -3.50
N SER A 266 5.32 -8.42 -3.37
CA SER A 266 4.62 -8.59 -2.09
C SER A 266 4.41 -10.05 -1.74
N ARG A 267 4.58 -10.40 -0.46
CA ARG A 267 4.35 -11.77 0.04
C ARG A 267 2.86 -12.14 0.16
N VAL A 268 2.00 -11.15 0.32
CA VAL A 268 0.56 -11.34 0.50
C VAL A 268 -0.24 -10.31 -0.28
N GLY A 269 -1.49 -10.67 -0.59
CA GLY A 269 -2.44 -9.79 -1.24
C GLY A 269 -2.29 -9.79 -2.76
N LEU A 270 -3.41 -9.59 -3.44
CA LEU A 270 -3.45 -9.59 -4.89
C LEU A 270 -2.93 -8.27 -5.50
N SER A 271 -3.23 -7.16 -4.84
CA SER A 271 -2.80 -5.82 -5.25
C SER A 271 -2.01 -5.18 -4.11
N ASP A 272 -0.91 -4.51 -4.48
CA ASP A 272 -0.05 -3.75 -3.58
C ASP A 272 -0.35 -2.24 -3.59
N LEU A 273 -1.38 -1.81 -4.32
CA LEU A 273 -1.73 -0.40 -4.55
C LEU A 273 -0.61 0.40 -5.25
N GLY A 274 0.19 -0.24 -6.10
CA GLY A 274 1.30 0.35 -6.84
C GLY A 274 2.55 0.60 -6.01
N MET A 275 2.66 -0.01 -4.83
CA MET A 275 3.81 0.20 -3.94
C MET A 275 5.10 -0.38 -4.51
N ASN A 276 5.07 -1.54 -5.15
CA ASN A 276 6.23 -2.17 -5.79
C ASN A 276 6.72 -1.36 -6.98
N ALA A 277 5.85 -0.93 -7.89
CA ALA A 277 6.24 -0.08 -9.02
C ALA A 277 6.86 1.26 -8.56
N ARG A 278 6.24 1.93 -7.57
CA ARG A 278 6.81 3.16 -6.98
C ARG A 278 8.13 2.91 -6.28
N ARG A 279 8.29 1.78 -5.60
CA ARG A 279 9.55 1.40 -4.94
C ARG A 279 10.65 1.16 -5.96
N VAL A 280 10.39 0.40 -7.01
CA VAL A 280 11.35 0.15 -8.10
C VAL A 280 11.79 1.47 -8.71
N GLY A 281 10.85 2.33 -9.16
CA GLY A 281 11.19 3.64 -9.74
C GLY A 281 11.97 4.56 -8.79
N GLY A 282 11.61 4.58 -7.51
CA GLY A 282 12.33 5.34 -6.49
C GLY A 282 13.75 4.82 -6.25
N LEU A 283 13.93 3.50 -6.18
CA LEU A 283 15.25 2.87 -6.02
C LEU A 283 16.14 3.15 -7.23
N LEU A 284 15.62 3.04 -8.46
CA LEU A 284 16.38 3.38 -9.68
C LEU A 284 16.88 4.83 -9.62
N THR A 285 16.01 5.78 -9.22
CA THR A 285 16.38 7.19 -9.08
C THR A 285 17.44 7.40 -8.00
N GLU A 286 17.33 6.72 -6.86
CA GLU A 286 18.30 6.82 -5.77
C GLU A 286 19.67 6.24 -6.16
N ILE A 287 19.69 5.08 -6.83
CA ILE A 287 20.92 4.40 -7.24
C ILE A 287 21.64 5.21 -8.33
N ASP A 288 20.91 5.66 -9.37
CA ASP A 288 21.43 6.56 -10.41
C ASP A 288 22.05 7.83 -9.78
N GLY A 289 21.37 8.43 -8.80
CA GLY A 289 21.87 9.59 -8.07
C GLY A 289 23.12 9.33 -7.23
N ARG A 290 23.39 8.08 -6.82
CA ARG A 290 24.60 7.69 -6.06
C ARG A 290 25.79 7.37 -6.96
N LEU A 291 25.55 7.05 -8.24
CA LEU A 291 26.58 6.70 -9.21
C LEU A 291 27.15 7.91 -9.96
N LYS A 292 26.52 9.08 -9.80
CA LYS A 292 26.93 10.38 -10.37
C LYS A 292 27.67 11.24 -9.35
#